data_AF-A0A7I6MZF5-F1
#
_entry.id   AF-A0A7I6MZF5-F1
#
_cell.length_a   1.000
_cell.length_b   1.000
_cell.length_c   1.000
_cell.angle_alpha   90.00
_cell.angle_beta   90.00
_cell.angle_gamma   90.00
#
_symmetry.space_group_name_H-M   'P 1'
#
loop_
_entity.id
_entity.type
_entity.pdbx_description
1 polymer ?
#
loop_
_entity_poly.entity_id
_entity_poly.type
_entity_poly.pdbx_seq_one_letter_code
_entity_poly.pdbx_strand_id
1 'polypeptide(L)'
;PHVLDARMARSYPLAEQYVSMFPGGPYAVIAGGVSFCASSLLAVLVGISLLDESLLLETTVFDRPLVWYFTLTTIVFAVSRTFTTTASPFLINGDSEEAMMKLSAETHYFPKEWRAQCYSYDVRDAFLSLFPYKAVLFAQECLSVVMAPYILCISLPRCAREILLFVRTHTLLLPKVGAVCRFAEFDFKEYGHDTKMERSF
;
A
#
# COMPACT_ATOMS: atom_id res chain seq x y z
N PRO A 1 22.33 1.24 0.24
CA PRO A 1 21.27 0.26 0.57
C PRO A 1 20.89 0.27 2.08
N HIS A 2 21.75 -0.21 2.99
CA HIS A 2 21.39 -0.42 4.40
C HIS A 2 20.87 0.82 5.16
N VAL A 3 21.38 2.03 4.84
CA VAL A 3 20.91 3.28 5.48
C VAL A 3 19.45 3.58 5.11
N LEU A 4 19.07 3.34 3.85
CA LEU A 4 17.70 3.54 3.40
C LEU A 4 16.78 2.46 4.00
N ASP A 5 17.22 1.20 3.99
CA ASP A 5 16.43 0.08 4.53
C ASP A 5 16.14 0.27 6.03
N ALA A 6 17.14 0.74 6.79
CA ALA A 6 16.97 1.04 8.21
C ALA A 6 15.95 2.16 8.45
N ARG A 7 15.95 3.21 7.62
CA ARG A 7 14.96 4.31 7.69
C ARG A 7 13.56 3.82 7.33
N MET A 8 13.44 3.05 6.24
CA MET A 8 12.17 2.48 5.80
C MET A 8 11.57 1.53 6.84
N ALA A 9 12.40 0.72 7.51
CA ALA A 9 11.96 -0.16 8.59
C ALA A 9 11.44 0.61 9.81
N ARG A 10 12.05 1.75 10.15
CA ARG A 10 11.58 2.64 11.24
C ARG A 10 10.30 3.39 10.87
N SER A 11 10.18 3.82 9.62
CA SER A 11 9.00 4.55 9.14
C SER A 11 7.78 3.66 8.93
N TYR A 12 7.96 2.36 8.67
CA TYR A 12 6.87 1.42 8.38
C TYR A 12 5.75 1.40 9.45
N PRO A 13 6.02 1.21 10.76
CA PRO A 13 4.96 1.24 11.78
C PRO A 13 4.30 2.62 11.91
N LEU A 14 5.04 3.71 11.67
CA LEU A 14 4.48 5.07 11.68
C LEU A 14 3.54 5.30 10.49
N ALA A 15 3.86 4.75 9.32
CA ALA A 15 3.03 4.79 8.14
C ALA A 15 1.73 4.00 8.34
N GLU A 16 1.81 2.79 8.89
CA GLU A 16 0.62 2.00 9.24
C GLU A 16 -0.27 2.72 10.26
N GLN A 17 0.35 3.34 11.28
CA GLN A 17 -0.37 4.15 12.25
C GLN A 17 -1.11 5.31 11.59
N TYR A 18 -0.45 6.09 10.72
CA TYR A 18 -1.08 7.19 10.00
C TYR A 18 -2.27 6.73 9.13
N VAL A 19 -2.09 5.67 8.34
CA VAL A 19 -3.16 5.14 7.47
C VAL A 19 -4.34 4.61 8.31
N SER A 20 -4.07 4.02 9.47
CA SER A 20 -5.11 3.49 10.37
C SER A 20 -5.97 4.56 11.04
N MET A 21 -5.54 5.83 11.06
CA MET A 21 -6.33 6.96 11.57
C MET A 21 -7.55 7.27 10.69
N PHE A 22 -7.50 6.89 9.41
CA PHE A 22 -8.60 7.12 8.48
C PHE A 22 -9.63 6.01 8.60
N PRO A 23 -10.93 6.32 8.75
CA PRO A 23 -11.95 5.30 8.86
C PRO A 23 -11.98 4.45 7.60
N GLY A 24 -12.25 3.16 7.79
CA GLY A 24 -12.58 2.27 6.69
C GLY A 24 -13.77 2.85 5.94
N GLY A 25 -13.59 3.11 4.64
CA GLY A 25 -14.62 3.68 3.77
C GLY A 25 -15.82 2.73 3.57
N PRO A 26 -16.63 2.90 2.51
CA PRO A 26 -17.85 2.10 2.31
C PRO A 26 -17.60 0.58 2.30
N TYR A 27 -16.41 0.15 1.91
CA TYR A 27 -15.99 -1.25 1.92
C TYR A 27 -16.05 -1.90 3.30
N ALA A 28 -15.72 -1.18 4.38
CA ALA A 28 -15.78 -1.71 5.74
C ALA A 28 -17.23 -1.99 6.17
N VAL A 29 -18.17 -1.14 5.76
CA VAL A 29 -19.61 -1.31 6.01
C VAL A 29 -20.14 -2.53 5.26
N ILE A 30 -19.82 -2.66 3.97
CA ILE A 30 -20.23 -3.81 3.15
C ILE A 30 -19.64 -5.10 3.73
N ALA A 31 -18.35 -5.11 4.08
CA ALA A 31 -17.70 -6.25 4.70
C ALA A 31 -18.34 -6.61 6.05
N GLY A 32 -18.74 -5.61 6.84
CA GLY A 32 -19.50 -5.81 8.07
C GLY A 32 -20.80 -6.56 7.82
N GLY A 33 -21.60 -6.11 6.83
CA GLY A 33 -22.83 -6.78 6.41
C GLY A 33 -22.61 -8.22 5.96
N VAL A 34 -21.60 -8.46 5.11
CA VAL A 34 -21.23 -9.81 4.65
C VAL A 34 -20.80 -10.69 5.82
N SER A 35 -19.99 -10.15 6.75
CA SER A 35 -19.52 -10.91 7.92
C SER A 35 -20.66 -11.32 8.83
N PHE A 36 -21.71 -10.49 8.96
CA PHE A 36 -22.90 -10.80 9.73
C PHE A 36 -23.74 -11.91 9.08
N CYS A 37 -23.98 -11.83 7.77
CA CYS A 37 -24.69 -12.89 7.05
C CYS A 37 -23.92 -14.21 7.06
N ALA A 38 -22.61 -14.17 6.82
CA ALA A 38 -21.74 -15.34 6.82
C ALA A 38 -21.65 -15.98 8.21
N SER A 39 -21.56 -15.18 9.28
CA SER A 39 -21.49 -15.70 10.66
C SER A 39 -22.81 -16.32 11.12
N SER A 40 -23.95 -15.77 10.71
CA SER A 40 -25.26 -16.35 10.99
C SER A 40 -25.42 -17.74 10.35
N LEU A 41 -25.04 -17.89 9.07
CA LEU A 41 -25.05 -19.18 8.38
C LEU A 41 -24.05 -20.15 9.00
N LEU A 42 -22.84 -19.69 9.31
CA LEU A 42 -21.81 -20.50 9.96
C LEU A 42 -22.26 -20.99 11.34
N ALA A 43 -22.92 -20.15 12.14
CA ALA A 43 -23.43 -20.52 13.46
C ALA A 43 -24.49 -21.64 13.39
N VAL A 44 -25.37 -21.59 12.39
CA VAL A 44 -26.35 -22.67 12.15
C VAL A 44 -25.63 -23.98 11.78
N LEU A 45 -24.65 -23.92 10.88
CA LEU A 45 -23.87 -25.10 10.47
C LEU A 45 -23.05 -25.70 11.62
N VAL A 46 -22.44 -24.85 12.46
CA VAL A 46 -21.76 -25.27 13.69
C VAL A 46 -22.76 -25.93 14.65
N GLY A 47 -23.96 -25.35 14.80
CA GLY A 47 -25.02 -25.93 15.64
C GLY A 47 -25.42 -27.33 15.19
N ILE A 48 -25.58 -27.55 13.88
CA ILE A 48 -25.85 -28.89 13.32
C ILE A 48 -24.68 -29.83 13.58
N SER A 49 -23.44 -29.36 13.38
CA SER A 49 -22.22 -30.14 13.65
C SER A 49 -22.13 -30.64 15.09
N LEU A 50 -22.59 -29.84 16.06
CA LEU A 50 -22.54 -30.19 17.48
C LEU A 50 -23.63 -31.18 17.89
N LEU A 51 -24.74 -31.23 17.15
CA LEU A 51 -25.81 -32.19 17.41
C LEU A 51 -25.44 -33.57 16.85
N ASP A 52 -24.96 -33.62 15.61
CA ASP A 52 -24.52 -34.86 14.97
C ASP A 52 -23.52 -34.55 13.84
N GLU A 53 -22.28 -35.01 14.01
CA GLU A 53 -21.22 -34.83 13.00
C GLU A 53 -21.56 -35.55 11.68
N SER A 54 -22.30 -36.65 11.76
CA SER A 54 -22.66 -37.50 10.61
C SER A 54 -23.53 -36.73 9.62
N LEU A 55 -24.42 -35.86 10.13
CA LEU A 55 -25.28 -35.02 9.30
C LEU A 55 -24.47 -34.05 8.43
N LEU A 56 -23.31 -33.60 8.90
CA LEU A 56 -22.48 -32.64 8.18
C LEU A 56 -21.73 -33.32 7.01
N LEU A 57 -21.33 -34.57 7.19
CA LEU A 57 -20.58 -35.34 6.18
C LEU A 57 -21.48 -36.06 5.17
N GLU A 58 -22.57 -36.67 5.63
CA GLU A 58 -23.40 -37.56 4.80
C GLU A 58 -24.52 -36.82 4.07
N THR A 59 -24.98 -35.70 4.60
CA THR A 59 -26.09 -34.97 3.99
C THR A 59 -25.59 -34.14 2.81
N THR A 60 -26.15 -34.43 1.64
CA THR A 60 -25.89 -33.70 0.39
C THR A 60 -27.01 -32.69 0.14
N VAL A 61 -26.65 -31.43 -0.03
CA VAL A 61 -27.56 -30.33 -0.41
C VAL A 61 -27.08 -29.78 -1.75
N PHE A 62 -27.96 -29.70 -2.75
CA PHE A 62 -27.62 -29.26 -4.12
C PHE A 62 -26.33 -29.92 -4.68
N ASP A 63 -26.25 -31.26 -4.61
CA ASP A 63 -25.12 -32.07 -5.09
C ASP A 63 -23.76 -31.81 -4.42
N ARG A 64 -23.73 -31.12 -3.27
CA ARG A 64 -22.50 -30.91 -2.47
C ARG A 64 -22.71 -31.31 -1.01
N PRO A 65 -21.70 -31.88 -0.34
CA PRO A 65 -21.78 -32.18 1.08
C PRO A 65 -21.86 -30.88 1.89
N LEU A 66 -22.53 -30.90 3.04
CA LEU A 66 -22.65 -29.73 3.93
C LEU A 66 -21.29 -29.17 4.39
N VAL A 67 -20.25 -30.01 4.49
CA VAL A 67 -18.86 -29.59 4.74
C VAL A 67 -18.41 -28.52 3.73
N TRP A 68 -18.81 -28.65 2.46
CA TRP A 68 -18.42 -27.70 1.41
C TRP A 68 -18.96 -26.28 1.72
N TYR A 69 -20.22 -26.17 2.14
CA TYR A 69 -20.81 -24.90 2.53
C TYR A 69 -20.23 -24.36 3.85
N PHE A 70 -19.89 -25.25 4.79
CA PHE A 70 -19.20 -24.87 6.03
C PHE A 70 -17.83 -24.23 5.73
N THR A 71 -17.01 -24.87 4.90
CA THR A 71 -15.71 -24.32 4.51
C THR A 71 -15.85 -23.00 3.77
N LEU A 72 -16.79 -22.89 2.83
CA LEU A 72 -17.04 -21.67 2.08
C LEU A 72 -17.48 -20.50 2.98
N THR A 73 -18.47 -20.72 3.84
CA THR A 73 -18.96 -19.70 4.79
C THR A 73 -17.90 -19.29 5.80
N THR A 74 -17.05 -20.23 6.24
CA THR A 74 -15.89 -19.94 7.10
C THR A 74 -14.87 -19.05 6.40
N ILE A 75 -14.51 -19.35 5.15
CA ILE A 75 -13.56 -18.53 4.36
C ILE A 75 -14.13 -17.13 4.16
N VAL A 76 -15.41 -17.02 3.76
CA VAL A 76 -16.08 -15.73 3.55
C VAL A 76 -16.14 -14.93 4.85
N PHE A 77 -16.46 -15.57 5.98
CA PHE A 77 -16.44 -14.93 7.30
C PHE A 77 -15.04 -14.45 7.68
N ALA A 78 -14.01 -15.28 7.53
CA ALA A 78 -12.63 -14.93 7.88
C ALA A 78 -12.13 -13.73 7.06
N VAL A 79 -12.35 -13.75 5.74
CA VAL A 79 -11.94 -12.66 4.83
C VAL A 79 -12.71 -11.39 5.12
N SER A 80 -14.04 -11.45 5.25
CA SER A 80 -14.86 -10.26 5.55
C SER A 80 -14.48 -9.63 6.89
N ARG A 81 -14.13 -10.44 7.90
CA ARG A 81 -13.71 -9.95 9.21
C ARG A 81 -12.41 -9.14 9.14
N THR A 82 -11.48 -9.47 8.25
CA THR A 82 -10.24 -8.70 8.05
C THR A 82 -10.54 -7.24 7.66
N PHE A 83 -11.59 -7.00 6.87
CA PHE A 83 -11.98 -5.65 6.45
C PHE A 83 -12.79 -4.89 7.52
N THR A 84 -13.53 -5.59 8.38
CA THR A 84 -14.31 -4.96 9.46
C THR A 84 -13.45 -4.62 10.67
N THR A 85 -12.33 -5.32 10.90
CA THR A 85 -11.46 -5.11 12.08
C THR A 85 -10.47 -3.95 11.88
N THR A 86 -10.69 -3.09 10.88
CA THR A 86 -9.96 -1.82 10.76
C THR A 86 -10.24 -1.02 12.03
N ALA A 87 -9.20 -0.76 12.82
CA ALA A 87 -9.28 -0.19 14.17
C ALA A 87 -10.28 0.98 14.23
N SER A 88 -11.11 1.04 15.28
CA SER A 88 -12.03 2.14 15.47
C SER A 88 -11.23 3.46 15.51
N PRO A 89 -11.52 4.45 14.64
CA PRO A 89 -10.79 5.72 14.58
C PRO A 89 -10.75 6.44 15.93
N PHE A 90 -11.78 6.20 16.75
CA PHE A 90 -11.95 6.79 18.07
C PHE A 90 -10.90 6.33 19.11
N LEU A 91 -10.17 5.23 18.85
CA LEU A 91 -9.13 4.74 19.75
C LEU A 91 -7.75 5.35 19.44
N ILE A 92 -7.59 5.95 18.27
CA ILE A 92 -6.36 6.61 17.83
C ILE A 92 -6.57 8.12 18.03
N ASN A 93 -6.54 8.54 19.30
CA ASN A 93 -6.54 9.95 19.70
C ASN A 93 -5.16 10.57 19.38
N GLY A 94 -4.86 10.78 18.10
CA GLY A 94 -3.62 11.42 17.67
C GLY A 94 -3.89 12.41 16.56
N ASP A 95 -3.22 13.55 16.61
CA ASP A 95 -3.24 14.52 15.52
C ASP A 95 -2.58 13.90 14.28
N SER A 96 -3.34 13.77 13.20
CA SER A 96 -2.84 13.24 11.90
C SER A 96 -1.60 13.99 11.40
N GLU A 97 -1.51 15.28 11.73
CA GLU A 97 -0.38 16.14 11.39
C GLU A 97 0.87 15.77 12.20
N GLU A 98 0.73 15.46 13.50
CA GLU A 98 1.84 14.98 14.33
C GLU A 98 2.36 13.62 13.85
N ALA A 99 1.45 12.72 13.47
CA ALA A 99 1.81 11.41 12.92
C ALA A 99 2.58 11.54 11.59
N MET A 100 2.11 12.40 10.68
CA MET A 100 2.80 12.69 9.43
C MET A 100 4.15 13.40 9.66
N MET A 101 4.25 14.27 10.68
CA MET A 101 5.52 14.90 11.06
C MET A 101 6.55 13.88 11.58
N LYS A 102 6.13 12.92 12.41
CA LYS A 102 7.00 11.82 12.85
C LYS A 102 7.44 10.93 11.68
N LEU A 103 6.52 10.63 10.78
CA LEU A 103 6.80 9.83 9.58
C LEU A 103 7.76 10.54 8.61
N SER A 104 7.54 11.83 8.38
CA SER A 104 8.42 12.64 7.54
C SER A 104 9.81 12.87 8.15
N ALA A 105 9.92 12.87 9.48
CA ALA A 105 11.22 12.89 10.14
C ALA A 105 12.08 11.66 9.82
N GLU A 106 11.48 10.48 9.60
CA GLU A 106 12.22 9.28 9.19
C GLU A 106 12.41 9.20 7.66
N THR A 107 11.39 9.53 6.88
CA THR A 107 11.40 9.43 5.40
C THR A 107 12.09 10.61 4.71
N HIS A 108 12.23 11.76 5.40
CA HIS A 108 12.69 13.04 4.87
C HIS A 108 11.90 13.53 3.64
N TYR A 109 10.66 13.08 3.49
CA TYR A 109 9.80 13.48 2.37
C TYR A 109 8.51 14.07 2.92
N PHE A 110 8.30 15.36 2.69
CA PHE A 110 7.07 16.05 3.08
C PHE A 110 6.72 17.18 2.10
N PRO A 111 5.94 16.87 1.05
CA PRO A 111 5.47 17.85 0.07
C PRO A 111 4.78 19.04 0.74
N LYS A 112 4.94 20.23 0.16
CA LYS A 112 4.36 21.47 0.70
C LYS A 112 2.83 21.41 0.68
N GLU A 113 2.27 20.67 -0.27
CA GLU A 113 0.85 20.47 -0.50
C GLU A 113 0.18 19.66 0.63
N TRP A 114 0.94 18.86 1.39
CA TRP A 114 0.40 18.02 2.46
C TRP A 114 0.25 18.77 3.80
N ARG A 115 0.95 19.90 3.95
CA ARG A 115 0.99 20.70 5.18
C ARG A 115 -0.40 21.24 5.52
N ALA A 116 -0.79 21.20 6.79
CA ALA A 116 -2.11 21.62 7.27
C ALA A 116 -3.32 20.84 6.69
N GLN A 117 -3.10 19.82 5.86
CA GLN A 117 -4.16 19.01 5.23
C GLN A 117 -3.94 17.50 5.42
N CYS A 118 -3.12 17.10 6.40
CA CYS A 118 -2.79 15.70 6.67
C CYS A 118 -3.99 14.83 7.10
N TYR A 119 -5.13 15.43 7.43
CA TYR A 119 -6.40 14.74 7.70
C TYR A 119 -7.26 14.49 6.46
N SER A 120 -6.88 15.06 5.29
CA SER A 120 -7.64 14.92 4.05
C SER A 120 -7.40 13.56 3.39
N TYR A 121 -8.44 13.01 2.77
CA TYR A 121 -8.32 11.81 1.95
C TYR A 121 -7.42 12.00 0.74
N ASP A 122 -7.31 13.22 0.20
CA ASP A 122 -6.44 13.51 -0.93
C ASP A 122 -4.96 13.28 -0.56
N VAL A 123 -4.56 13.72 0.64
CA VAL A 123 -3.21 13.51 1.17
C VAL A 123 -2.98 12.04 1.48
N ARG A 124 -3.97 11.36 2.07
CA ARG A 124 -3.92 9.90 2.28
C ARG A 124 -3.69 9.15 0.98
N ASP A 125 -4.43 9.47 -0.07
CA ASP A 125 -4.35 8.75 -1.35
C ASP A 125 -3.04 9.06 -2.08
N ALA A 126 -2.56 10.31 -2.02
CA ALA A 126 -1.23 10.66 -2.47
C ALA A 126 -0.14 9.90 -1.70
N PHE A 127 -0.29 9.76 -0.38
CA PHE A 127 0.63 8.97 0.44
C PHE A 127 0.57 7.47 0.11
N LEU A 128 -0.63 6.90 -0.08
CA LEU A 128 -0.82 5.50 -0.47
C LEU A 128 -0.26 5.18 -1.86
N SER A 129 -0.04 6.18 -2.71
CA SER A 129 0.70 5.99 -3.97
C SER A 129 2.19 5.66 -3.74
N LEU A 130 2.76 6.14 -2.63
CA LEU A 130 4.12 5.83 -2.18
C LEU A 130 4.17 4.60 -1.27
N PHE A 131 3.10 4.37 -0.50
CA PHE A 131 2.92 3.24 0.41
C PHE A 131 1.71 2.38 0.00
N PRO A 132 1.78 1.65 -1.13
CA PRO A 132 0.66 0.87 -1.64
C PRO A 132 0.39 -0.36 -0.75
N TYR A 133 -0.87 -0.78 -0.71
CA TYR A 133 -1.24 -2.05 -0.08
C TYR A 133 -0.55 -3.23 -0.74
N LYS A 134 -0.19 -4.26 0.04
CA LYS A 134 0.49 -5.47 -0.46
C LYS A 134 -0.28 -6.17 -1.59
N ALA A 135 -1.60 -6.18 -1.55
CA ALA A 135 -2.43 -6.73 -2.63
C ALA A 135 -2.29 -5.96 -3.95
N VAL A 136 -2.18 -4.62 -3.87
CA VAL A 136 -1.95 -3.77 -5.05
C VAL A 136 -0.56 -4.01 -5.60
N LEU A 137 0.46 -4.11 -4.72
CA LEU A 137 1.83 -4.42 -5.13
C LEU A 137 1.91 -5.77 -5.85
N PHE A 138 1.28 -6.81 -5.30
CA PHE A 138 1.22 -8.13 -5.93
C PHE A 138 0.55 -8.09 -7.32
N ALA A 139 -0.57 -7.37 -7.44
CA ALA A 139 -1.22 -7.18 -8.74
C ALA A 139 -0.32 -6.43 -9.75
N GLN A 140 0.41 -5.42 -9.29
CA GLN A 140 1.39 -4.69 -10.10
C GLN A 140 2.54 -5.60 -10.54
N GLU A 141 3.04 -6.47 -9.67
CA GLU A 141 4.08 -7.44 -10.02
C GLU A 141 3.60 -8.41 -11.10
N CYS A 142 2.39 -8.96 -10.99
CA CYS A 142 1.80 -9.78 -12.04
C CYS A 142 1.65 -9.01 -13.37
N LEU A 143 1.16 -7.77 -13.31
CA LEU A 143 1.01 -6.93 -14.50
C LEU A 143 2.35 -6.54 -15.12
N SER A 144 3.40 -6.38 -14.31
CA SER A 144 4.73 -5.98 -14.76
C SER A 144 5.35 -6.97 -15.75
N VAL A 145 5.05 -8.28 -15.61
CA VAL A 145 5.53 -9.33 -16.51
C VAL A 145 5.06 -9.07 -17.94
N VAL A 146 3.82 -8.61 -18.11
CA VAL A 146 3.23 -8.31 -19.42
C VAL A 146 3.58 -6.91 -19.89
N MET A 147 3.63 -5.93 -18.99
CA MET A 147 3.90 -4.53 -19.33
C MET A 147 5.38 -4.25 -19.63
N ALA A 148 6.33 -4.97 -19.02
CA ALA A 148 7.76 -4.77 -19.23
C ALA A 148 8.19 -4.83 -20.70
N PRO A 149 7.85 -5.88 -21.51
CA PRO A 149 8.22 -5.91 -22.92
C PRO A 149 7.56 -4.79 -23.73
N TYR A 150 6.32 -4.40 -23.39
CA TYR A 150 5.65 -3.26 -24.03
C TYR A 150 6.39 -1.94 -23.76
N ILE A 151 6.77 -1.68 -22.51
CA ILE A 151 7.53 -0.48 -22.14
C ILE A 151 8.88 -0.47 -22.84
N LEU A 152 9.61 -1.59 -22.85
CA LEU A 152 10.95 -1.66 -23.45
C LEU A 152 10.93 -1.54 -24.99
N CYS A 153 9.97 -2.17 -25.66
CA CYS A 153 9.93 -2.18 -27.12
C CYS A 153 9.25 -0.95 -27.74
N ILE A 154 8.31 -0.31 -27.02
CA ILE A 154 7.47 0.75 -27.60
C ILE A 154 7.67 2.09 -26.90
N SER A 155 7.59 2.13 -25.57
CA SER A 155 7.66 3.40 -24.82
C SER A 155 9.09 3.93 -24.72
N LEU A 156 10.05 3.06 -24.35
CA LEU A 156 11.44 3.46 -24.11
C LEU A 156 12.13 4.03 -25.35
N PRO A 157 11.99 3.45 -26.57
CA PRO A 157 12.61 4.01 -27.77
C PRO A 157 12.08 5.40 -28.13
N ARG A 158 10.81 5.69 -27.81
CA ARG A 158 10.21 7.02 -28.04
C ARG A 158 10.83 8.09 -27.12
N CYS A 159 11.17 7.74 -25.88
CA CYS A 159 11.79 8.64 -24.92
C CYS A 159 13.33 8.64 -24.97
N ALA A 160 13.95 7.77 -25.78
CA ALA A 160 15.40 7.57 -25.79
C ALA A 160 16.20 8.85 -26.04
N ARG A 161 15.71 9.74 -26.93
CA ARG A 161 16.36 11.02 -27.22
C ARG A 161 16.44 11.91 -25.96
N GLU A 162 15.35 12.01 -25.21
CA GLU A 162 15.29 12.83 -24.00
C GLU A 162 16.19 12.26 -22.89
N ILE A 163 16.24 10.93 -22.77
CA ILE A 163 17.14 10.24 -21.83
C ILE A 163 18.60 10.55 -22.18
N LEU A 164 18.99 10.45 -23.45
CA LEU A 164 20.36 10.76 -23.88
C LEU A 164 20.73 12.22 -23.66
N LEU A 165 19.78 13.13 -23.91
CA LEU A 165 19.97 14.56 -23.61
C LEU A 165 20.14 14.79 -22.11
N PHE A 166 19.33 14.14 -21.27
CA PHE A 166 19.45 14.23 -19.82
C PHE A 166 20.82 13.75 -19.35
N VAL A 167 21.26 12.57 -19.77
CA VAL A 167 22.57 12.00 -19.40
C VAL A 167 23.70 12.91 -19.86
N ARG A 168 23.69 13.39 -21.10
CA ARG A 168 24.74 14.29 -21.62
C ARG A 168 24.81 15.61 -20.84
N THR A 169 23.66 16.16 -20.48
CA THR A 169 23.58 17.49 -19.83
C THR A 169 23.89 17.42 -18.33
N HIS A 170 23.60 16.29 -17.68
CA HIS A 170 23.72 16.13 -16.23
C HIS A 170 24.86 15.18 -15.80
N THR A 171 25.84 14.94 -16.66
CA THR A 171 27.06 14.20 -16.30
C THR A 171 28.20 15.16 -16.01
N LEU A 172 28.77 15.08 -14.81
CA LEU A 172 29.98 15.80 -14.40
C LEU A 172 31.15 14.82 -14.27
N LEU A 173 32.35 15.24 -14.64
CA LEU A 173 33.55 14.40 -14.55
C LEU A 173 34.43 14.88 -13.39
N LEU A 174 34.43 14.10 -12.31
CA LEU A 174 35.21 14.41 -11.11
C LEU A 174 36.61 13.76 -11.19
N PRO A 175 37.71 14.49 -10.93
CA PRO A 175 39.08 14.02 -11.14
C PRO A 175 39.46 12.69 -10.46
N LYS A 176 38.81 12.33 -9.35
CA LYS A 176 39.11 11.12 -8.56
C LYS A 176 38.02 10.04 -8.58
N VAL A 177 36.83 10.35 -9.13
CA VAL A 177 35.65 9.47 -9.09
C VAL A 177 35.19 9.07 -10.49
N GLY A 178 35.42 9.92 -11.49
CA GLY A 178 34.96 9.72 -12.86
C GLY A 178 33.63 10.42 -13.15
N ALA A 179 32.88 9.90 -14.12
CA ALA A 179 31.60 10.45 -14.55
C ALA A 179 30.50 10.16 -13.51
N VAL A 180 29.93 11.22 -12.93
CA VAL A 180 28.85 11.14 -11.94
C VAL A 180 27.66 11.96 -12.39
N CYS A 181 26.48 11.61 -11.86
CA CYS A 181 25.30 12.45 -12.02
C CYS A 181 25.50 13.76 -11.25
N ARG A 182 25.25 14.89 -11.91
CA ARG A 182 25.36 16.26 -11.35
C ARG A 182 24.69 16.39 -9.98
N PHE A 183 23.51 15.81 -9.80
CA PHE A 183 22.76 15.88 -8.54
C PHE A 183 23.38 15.10 -7.39
N ALA A 184 24.28 14.14 -7.68
CA ALA A 184 24.95 13.33 -6.66
C ALA A 184 26.14 14.06 -6.01
N GLU A 185 26.55 15.23 -6.53
CA GLU A 185 27.55 16.09 -5.89
C GLU A 185 26.96 16.87 -4.70
N PHE A 186 25.63 16.97 -4.61
CA PHE A 186 24.92 17.75 -3.58
C PHE A 186 25.35 19.23 -3.50
N ASP A 187 25.71 19.85 -4.64
CA ASP A 187 25.95 21.30 -4.69
C ASP A 187 24.63 22.07 -4.71
N PHE A 188 24.10 22.35 -3.52
CA PHE A 188 22.88 23.13 -3.33
C PHE A 188 23.03 24.60 -3.70
N LYS A 189 24.25 25.14 -3.84
CA LYS A 189 24.45 26.54 -4.22
C LYS A 189 24.27 26.72 -5.71
N GLU A 190 24.75 25.77 -6.49
CA GLU A 190 24.65 25.84 -7.95
C GLU A 190 23.30 25.32 -8.46
N TYR A 191 22.73 24.30 -7.82
CA TYR A 191 21.53 23.58 -8.34
C TYR A 191 20.32 23.59 -7.41
N GLY A 192 20.40 24.27 -6.27
CA GLY A 192 19.33 24.27 -5.27
C GLY A 192 17.98 24.83 -5.76
N HIS A 193 17.98 25.64 -6.82
CA HIS A 193 16.76 26.16 -7.46
C HIS A 193 16.20 25.27 -8.58
N ASP A 194 16.89 24.18 -8.92
CA ASP A 194 16.34 23.21 -9.86
C ASP A 194 15.18 22.48 -9.17
N THR A 195 13.99 22.59 -9.75
CA THR A 195 12.77 21.89 -9.28
C THR A 195 12.98 20.40 -9.02
N LYS A 196 13.90 19.75 -9.74
CA LYS A 196 14.21 18.33 -9.53
C LYS A 196 15.02 18.11 -8.25
N MET A 197 15.91 19.03 -7.90
CA MET A 197 16.67 19.01 -6.65
C MET A 197 15.76 19.40 -5.47
N GLU A 198 14.93 20.43 -5.61
CA GLU A 198 13.97 20.87 -4.58
C GLU A 198 12.88 19.84 -4.23
N ARG A 199 12.57 18.92 -5.14
CA ARG A 199 11.59 17.83 -4.89
C ARG A 199 12.24 16.56 -4.33
N SER A 200 13.55 16.43 -4.46
CA SER A 200 14.30 15.25 -4.02
C SER A 200 14.82 15.38 -2.58
N PHE A 201 14.83 16.60 -2.03
CA PHE A 201 15.36 16.97 -0.71
C PHE A 201 14.43 17.95 -0.01
#